data_AF-A0A9Q1EHF6-F1
#
_entry.id   AF-A0A9Q1EHF6-F1
#
_cell.length_a   1.000
_cell.length_b   1.000
_cell.length_c   1.000
_cell.angle_alpha   90.00
_cell.angle_beta   90.00
_cell.angle_gamma   90.00
#
_symmetry.space_group_name_H-M   'P 1'
#
loop_
_entity.id
_entity.type
_entity.pdbx_description
1 polymer ?
#
loop_
_entity_poly.entity_id
_entity_poly.type
_entity_poly.pdbx_seq_one_letter_code
_entity_poly.pdbx_strand_id
1 'polypeptide(L)'
;MDVASVQQSYSSLYVPHFQLDALKQQNSKYQEELSLSTERLSVETQRGGSLCKEIEGLKLAATQKSQCLAALQEEHGKLASELSRVGQHKVGEVRLGLNSQLQDVKRRESTSTMEPEGVQNSSALIMAKDKELETLRNEIAVLRGENTMAKTLQSAVQSLETDKAQLQGRVRSLEHRLTAGSQASGGDDASTGDAALDQLREEKEFAEGQIDFLNSVIVDLQRKNLELKSKLKKLAEASFNGNTDGELDNHGSLSKKKPTPRLFCDICDCFDLHDTEDCPTQTQSPDTQPHTAYHGSRADERPYCDICEAFGHWTDSCNDDQTF
;
A
#
# COMPACT_ATOMS: atom_id res chain seq x y z
N MET A 1 3.53 -50.30 94.22
CA MET A 1 3.56 -49.17 93.26
C MET A 1 2.13 -48.97 92.80
N ASP A 2 1.59 -47.76 92.94
CA ASP A 2 0.18 -47.47 92.71
C ASP A 2 -0.10 -47.35 91.20
N VAL A 3 -0.92 -48.26 90.67
CA VAL A 3 -1.25 -48.36 89.24
C VAL A 3 -1.95 -47.08 88.75
N ALA A 4 -2.70 -46.40 89.63
CA ALA A 4 -3.34 -45.13 89.29
C ALA A 4 -2.31 -44.01 89.05
N SER A 5 -1.21 -43.99 89.80
CA SER A 5 -0.13 -43.01 89.65
C SER A 5 0.66 -43.18 88.35
N VAL A 6 0.82 -44.42 87.89
CA VAL A 6 1.45 -44.74 86.60
C VAL A 6 0.54 -44.37 85.43
N GLN A 7 -0.76 -44.64 85.52
CA GLN A 7 -1.74 -44.26 84.50
C GLN A 7 -1.88 -42.73 84.36
N GLN A 8 -1.87 -42.01 85.49
CA GLN A 8 -1.94 -40.55 85.52
C GLN A 8 -0.69 -39.89 84.93
N SER A 9 0.50 -40.45 85.21
CA SER A 9 1.76 -39.94 84.66
C SER A 9 1.90 -40.22 83.15
N TYR A 10 1.44 -41.38 82.67
CA TYR A 10 1.36 -41.67 81.24
C TYR A 10 0.44 -40.70 80.49
N SER A 11 -0.78 -40.45 81.00
CA SER A 11 -1.69 -39.46 80.39
C SER A 11 -1.13 -38.03 80.44
N SER A 12 -0.41 -37.67 81.50
CA SER A 12 0.20 -36.34 81.64
C SER A 12 1.38 -36.09 80.68
N LEU A 13 2.04 -37.14 80.19
CA LEU A 13 3.14 -37.05 79.21
C LEU A 13 2.66 -37.10 77.76
N TYR A 14 1.55 -37.79 77.50
CA TYR A 14 1.02 -38.00 76.15
C TYR A 14 0.39 -36.74 75.54
N VAL A 15 -0.33 -35.95 76.34
CA VAL A 15 -1.00 -34.71 75.89
C VAL A 15 0.01 -33.64 75.44
N PRO A 16 1.09 -33.33 76.19
CA PRO A 16 2.14 -32.43 75.74
C PRO A 16 2.87 -32.92 74.48
N HIS A 17 3.06 -34.24 74.32
CA HIS A 17 3.71 -34.79 73.13
C HIS A 17 2.85 -34.58 71.87
N PHE A 18 1.54 -34.83 71.96
CA PHE A 18 0.61 -34.56 70.86
C PHE A 18 0.56 -33.07 70.50
N GLN A 19 0.55 -32.17 71.49
CA GLN A 19 0.61 -30.73 71.26
C GLN A 19 1.92 -30.31 70.61
N LEU A 20 3.05 -30.88 71.02
CA LEU A 20 4.36 -30.60 70.42
C LEU A 20 4.40 -31.04 68.94
N ASP A 21 3.84 -32.20 68.61
CA ASP A 21 3.81 -32.68 67.23
C ASP A 21 2.87 -31.85 66.34
N ALA A 22 1.73 -31.39 66.89
CA ALA A 22 0.85 -30.44 66.20
C ALA A 22 1.57 -29.10 65.91
N LEU A 23 2.32 -28.57 66.89
CA LEU A 23 3.10 -27.33 66.71
C LEU A 23 4.26 -27.49 65.71
N LYS A 24 4.91 -28.67 65.67
CA LYS A 24 5.93 -28.97 64.65
C LYS A 24 5.31 -29.02 63.25
N GLN A 25 4.16 -29.67 63.11
CA GLN A 25 3.46 -29.74 61.82
C GLN A 25 3.02 -28.34 61.37
N GLN A 26 2.52 -27.50 62.28
CA GLN A 26 2.14 -26.13 61.98
C GLN A 26 3.35 -25.27 61.60
N ASN A 27 4.48 -25.39 62.30
CA ASN A 27 5.72 -24.72 61.91
C ASN A 27 6.23 -25.13 60.52
N SER A 28 6.14 -26.42 60.19
CA SER A 28 6.50 -26.92 58.85
C SER A 28 5.64 -26.26 57.77
N LYS A 29 4.32 -26.17 57.99
CA LYS A 29 3.41 -25.50 57.06
C LYS A 29 3.74 -24.01 56.89
N TYR A 30 4.01 -23.29 57.98
CA TYR A 30 4.41 -21.88 57.89
C TYR A 30 5.75 -21.69 57.18
N GLN A 31 6.71 -22.60 57.34
CA GLN A 31 7.97 -22.56 56.60
C GLN A 31 7.76 -22.76 55.09
N GLU A 32 6.88 -23.68 54.69
CA GLU A 32 6.51 -23.89 53.28
C GLU A 32 5.74 -22.68 52.70
N GLU A 33 4.80 -22.11 53.45
CA GLU A 33 4.09 -20.90 53.02
C GLU A 33 5.04 -19.70 52.86
N LEU A 34 6.01 -19.56 53.76
CA LEU A 34 7.02 -18.52 53.70
C LEU A 34 7.95 -18.69 52.49
N SER A 35 8.36 -19.92 52.17
CA SER A 35 9.20 -20.19 51.00
C SER A 35 8.45 -19.90 49.70
N LEU A 36 7.20 -20.35 49.57
CA LEU A 36 6.32 -20.06 48.44
C LEU A 36 6.06 -18.56 48.28
N SER A 37 5.84 -17.85 49.39
CA SER A 37 5.66 -16.39 49.37
C SER A 37 6.92 -15.68 48.88
N THR A 38 8.10 -16.11 49.35
CA THR A 38 9.40 -15.56 48.95
C THR A 38 9.68 -15.77 47.46
N GLU A 39 9.40 -16.97 46.93
CA GLU A 39 9.55 -17.27 45.50
C GLU A 39 8.63 -16.40 44.65
N ARG A 40 7.36 -16.25 45.05
CA ARG A 40 6.40 -15.38 44.38
C ARG A 40 6.86 -13.92 44.35
N LEU A 41 7.38 -13.41 45.48
CA LEU A 41 7.97 -12.07 45.58
C LEU A 41 9.18 -11.90 44.65
N SER A 42 10.02 -12.93 44.51
CA SER A 42 11.15 -12.92 43.57
C SER A 42 10.67 -12.80 42.13
N VAL A 43 9.68 -13.60 41.73
CA VAL A 43 9.11 -13.56 40.38
C VAL A 43 8.47 -12.20 40.10
N GLU A 44 7.71 -11.64 41.05
CA GLU A 44 7.10 -10.32 40.86
C GLU A 44 8.11 -9.18 40.82
N THR A 45 9.19 -9.28 41.60
CA THR A 45 10.30 -8.32 41.53
C THR A 45 10.97 -8.36 40.16
N GLN A 46 11.18 -9.56 39.60
CA GLN A 46 11.73 -9.73 38.25
C GLN A 46 10.77 -9.20 37.17
N ARG A 47 9.47 -9.44 37.31
CA ARG A 47 8.43 -8.91 36.41
C ARG A 47 8.40 -7.38 36.46
N GLY A 48 8.40 -6.79 37.64
CA GLY A 48 8.47 -5.35 37.85
C GLY A 48 9.71 -4.74 37.21
N GLY A 49 10.88 -5.36 37.38
CA GLY A 49 12.12 -4.93 36.73
C GLY A 49 12.07 -4.98 35.20
N SER A 50 11.36 -5.95 34.62
CA SER A 50 11.18 -6.06 33.17
C SER A 50 10.24 -4.98 32.63
N LEU A 51 9.13 -4.74 33.32
CA LEU A 51 8.19 -3.66 32.99
C LEU A 51 8.85 -2.29 33.08
N CYS A 52 9.69 -2.03 34.10
CA CYS A 52 10.44 -0.77 34.21
C CYS A 52 11.34 -0.53 32.98
N LYS A 53 12.04 -1.56 32.50
CA LYS A 53 12.88 -1.44 31.28
C LYS A 53 12.05 -1.17 30.03
N GLU A 54 10.88 -1.79 29.92
CA GLU A 54 9.97 -1.56 28.80
C GLU A 54 9.42 -0.12 28.82
N ILE A 55 9.02 0.37 29.99
CA ILE A 55 8.56 1.76 30.18
C ILE A 55 9.66 2.77 29.81
N GLU A 56 10.91 2.52 30.22
CA GLU A 56 12.04 3.36 29.85
C GLU A 56 12.28 3.37 28.33
N GLY A 57 12.18 2.21 27.68
CA GLY A 57 12.26 2.08 26.22
C GLY A 57 11.15 2.85 25.50
N LEU A 58 9.90 2.71 25.95
CA LEU A 58 8.76 3.45 25.40
C LEU A 58 8.91 4.96 25.59
N LYS A 59 9.41 5.39 26.75
CA LYS A 59 9.67 6.81 27.03
C LYS A 59 10.73 7.37 26.09
N LEU A 60 11.82 6.64 25.85
CA LEU A 60 12.85 7.03 24.88
C LEU A 60 12.26 7.14 23.46
N ALA A 61 11.51 6.13 23.01
CA ALA A 61 10.85 6.16 21.70
C ALA A 61 9.88 7.34 21.55
N ALA A 62 9.10 7.66 22.60
CA ALA A 62 8.20 8.80 22.60
C ALA A 62 8.95 10.15 22.46
N THR A 63 10.07 10.31 23.17
CA THR A 63 10.90 11.53 23.04
C THR A 63 11.51 11.67 21.64
N GLN A 64 12.03 10.60 21.05
CA GLN A 64 12.54 10.60 19.67
C GLN A 64 11.45 10.95 18.65
N LYS A 65 10.24 10.38 18.80
CA LYS A 65 9.10 10.70 17.92
C LYS A 65 8.67 12.15 18.05
N SER A 66 8.67 12.71 19.26
CA SER A 66 8.39 14.13 19.51
C SER A 66 9.40 15.05 18.82
N GLN A 67 10.70 14.73 18.91
CA GLN A 67 11.76 15.48 18.23
C GLN A 67 11.61 15.42 16.70
N CYS A 68 11.30 14.24 16.14
CA CYS A 68 11.08 14.09 14.71
C CYS A 68 9.86 14.90 14.22
N LEU A 69 8.78 14.91 15.00
CA LEU A 69 7.60 15.73 14.70
C LEU A 69 7.91 17.23 14.72
N ALA A 70 8.69 17.70 15.68
CA ALA A 70 9.10 19.11 15.75
C ALA A 70 9.93 19.51 14.51
N ALA A 71 10.89 18.66 14.09
CA ALA A 71 11.66 18.89 12.88
C ALA A 71 10.78 18.93 11.61
N LEU A 72 9.83 18.00 11.49
CA LEU A 72 8.87 18.00 10.37
C LEU A 72 7.98 19.25 10.35
N GLN A 73 7.55 19.74 11.52
CA GLN A 73 6.78 20.98 11.61
C GLN A 73 7.60 22.20 11.18
N GLU A 74 8.89 22.25 11.52
CA GLU A 74 9.79 23.31 11.07
C GLU A 74 9.96 23.31 9.54
N GLU A 75 10.21 22.14 8.95
CA GLU A 75 10.33 21.98 7.50
C GLU A 75 9.03 22.33 6.76
N HIS A 76 7.88 21.92 7.30
CA HIS A 76 6.59 22.32 6.77
C HIS A 76 6.40 23.85 6.81
N GLY A 77 6.83 24.50 7.90
CA GLY A 77 6.81 25.96 8.02
C GLY A 77 7.72 26.68 7.01
N LYS A 78 8.92 26.13 6.77
CA LYS A 78 9.84 26.63 5.73
C LYS A 78 9.21 26.52 4.35
N LEU A 79 8.73 25.34 3.98
CA LEU A 79 8.09 25.10 2.68
C LEU A 79 6.86 25.99 2.46
N ALA A 80 6.01 26.17 3.48
CA ALA A 80 4.85 27.08 3.39
C ALA A 80 5.27 28.54 3.15
N SER A 81 6.36 28.98 3.80
CA SER A 81 6.92 30.32 3.61
C SER A 81 7.50 30.49 2.21
N GLU A 82 8.21 29.48 1.68
CA GLU A 82 8.72 29.49 0.31
C GLU A 82 7.61 29.51 -0.73
N LEU A 83 6.56 28.71 -0.54
CA LEU A 83 5.39 28.69 -1.42
C LEU A 83 4.71 30.06 -1.48
N SER A 84 4.58 30.73 -0.32
CA SER A 84 4.02 32.08 -0.22
C SER A 84 4.90 33.11 -0.95
N ARG A 85 6.23 33.01 -0.78
CA ARG A 85 7.21 33.87 -1.47
C ARG A 85 7.15 33.70 -2.99
N VAL A 86 7.13 32.47 -3.48
CA VAL A 86 7.02 32.15 -4.92
C VAL A 86 5.69 32.62 -5.48
N GLY A 87 4.58 32.40 -4.76
CA GLY A 87 3.26 32.86 -5.16
C GLY A 87 3.21 34.39 -5.30
N GLN A 88 3.71 35.12 -4.30
CA GLN A 88 3.78 36.60 -4.35
C GLN A 88 4.66 37.10 -5.51
N HIS A 89 5.82 36.47 -5.73
CA HIS A 89 6.72 36.85 -6.83
C HIS A 89 6.07 36.65 -8.20
N LYS A 90 5.46 35.47 -8.44
CA LYS A 90 4.82 35.13 -9.72
C LYS A 90 3.64 36.05 -10.02
N VAL A 91 2.80 36.32 -9.01
CA VAL A 91 1.68 37.26 -9.13
C VAL A 91 2.18 38.68 -9.39
N GLY A 92 3.27 39.09 -8.74
CA GLY A 92 3.94 40.37 -8.98
C GLY A 92 4.42 40.51 -10.42
N GLU A 93 5.14 39.51 -10.95
CA GLU A 93 5.61 39.48 -12.33
C GLU A 93 4.46 39.56 -13.34
N VAL A 94 3.43 38.72 -13.18
CA VAL A 94 2.26 38.73 -14.08
C VAL A 94 1.56 40.09 -14.05
N ARG A 95 1.41 40.70 -12.86
CA ARG A 95 0.79 42.03 -12.72
C ARG A 95 1.60 43.13 -13.40
N LEU A 96 2.93 43.08 -13.30
CA LEU A 96 3.82 44.02 -13.98
C LEU A 96 3.78 43.83 -15.50
N GLY A 97 3.78 42.58 -15.98
CA GLY A 97 3.64 42.24 -17.39
C GLY A 97 2.32 42.75 -17.98
N LEU A 98 1.19 42.52 -17.30
CA LEU A 98 -0.11 43.04 -17.72
C LEU A 98 -0.14 44.57 -17.75
N ASN A 99 0.45 45.24 -16.75
CA ASN A 99 0.48 46.70 -16.69
C ASN A 99 1.28 47.30 -17.86
N SER A 100 2.45 46.71 -18.17
CA SER A 100 3.25 47.12 -19.32
C SER A 100 2.48 46.95 -20.63
N GLN A 101 1.83 45.80 -20.82
CA GLN A 101 1.05 45.52 -22.02
C GLN A 101 -0.16 46.47 -22.16
N LEU A 102 -0.80 46.83 -21.06
CA LEU A 102 -1.89 47.80 -21.04
C LEU A 102 -1.42 49.21 -21.44
N GLN A 103 -0.23 49.64 -20.98
CA GLN A 103 0.37 50.90 -21.42
C GLN A 103 0.70 50.89 -22.91
N ASP A 104 1.20 49.78 -23.45
CA ASP A 104 1.50 49.66 -24.87
C ASP A 104 0.23 49.75 -25.73
N VAL A 105 -0.86 49.11 -25.30
CA VAL A 105 -2.17 49.22 -25.96
C VAL A 105 -2.67 50.66 -25.91
N LYS A 106 -2.59 51.33 -24.74
CA LYS A 106 -2.97 52.74 -24.56
C LYS A 106 -2.20 53.67 -25.51
N ARG A 107 -0.89 53.44 -25.71
CA ARG A 107 -0.05 54.23 -26.64
C ARG A 107 -0.46 53.99 -28.10
N ARG A 108 -0.70 52.74 -28.50
CA ARG A 108 -1.15 52.42 -29.87
C ARG A 108 -2.53 53.02 -30.16
N GLU A 109 -3.44 52.99 -29.19
CA GLU A 109 -4.78 53.58 -29.30
C GLU A 109 -4.72 55.11 -29.41
N SER A 110 -3.80 55.76 -28.69
CA SER A 110 -3.56 57.21 -28.77
C SER A 110 -2.91 57.65 -30.10
N THR A 111 -2.27 56.72 -30.81
CA THR A 111 -1.55 56.98 -32.08
C THR A 111 -2.42 56.64 -33.31
N SER A 112 -3.51 55.89 -33.13
CA SER A 112 -4.35 55.34 -34.19
C SER A 112 -5.62 56.17 -34.48
N THR A 113 -5.57 57.49 -34.29
CA THR A 113 -6.66 58.43 -34.66
C THR A 113 -6.61 58.96 -36.09
N MET A 114 -5.64 58.53 -36.90
CA MET A 114 -5.58 58.88 -38.33
C MET A 114 -5.34 57.63 -39.19
N GLU A 115 -6.01 57.61 -40.35
CA GLU A 115 -5.88 56.69 -41.50
C GLU A 115 -6.75 55.40 -41.53
N PRO A 116 -7.63 55.25 -42.56
CA PRO A 116 -8.31 53.99 -42.88
C PRO A 116 -7.73 53.35 -44.14
N GLU A 117 -6.69 52.53 -44.00
CA GLU A 117 -6.26 51.58 -45.05
C GLU A 117 -5.87 50.25 -44.39
N GLY A 118 -6.64 49.17 -44.54
CA GLY A 118 -6.26 47.91 -43.88
C GLY A 118 -7.27 46.76 -43.86
N VAL A 119 -7.90 46.42 -44.98
CA VAL A 119 -8.84 45.28 -45.03
C VAL A 119 -8.12 43.93 -44.89
N GLN A 120 -6.86 43.81 -45.33
CA GLN A 120 -6.06 42.57 -45.19
C GLN A 120 -5.46 42.39 -43.78
N ASN A 121 -5.05 43.47 -43.11
CA ASN A 121 -4.55 43.42 -41.72
C ASN A 121 -5.66 43.16 -40.70
N SER A 122 -6.88 43.64 -40.99
CA SER A 122 -8.09 43.37 -40.21
C SER A 122 -8.39 41.87 -40.11
N SER A 123 -8.30 41.13 -41.22
CA SER A 123 -8.60 39.69 -41.23
C SER A 123 -7.63 38.86 -40.38
N ALA A 124 -6.32 39.14 -40.45
CA ALA A 124 -5.33 38.48 -39.61
C ALA A 124 -5.50 38.81 -38.12
N LEU A 125 -5.84 40.06 -37.80
CA LEU A 125 -6.12 40.49 -36.43
C LEU A 125 -7.39 39.84 -35.86
N ILE A 126 -8.44 39.69 -36.68
CA ILE A 126 -9.68 39.00 -36.32
C ILE A 126 -9.39 37.53 -36.01
N MET A 127 -8.65 36.81 -36.87
CA MET A 127 -8.28 35.41 -36.59
C MET A 127 -7.45 35.25 -35.31
N ALA A 128 -6.53 36.19 -35.03
CA ALA A 128 -5.76 36.18 -33.80
C ALA A 128 -6.65 36.39 -32.57
N LYS A 129 -7.65 37.28 -32.67
CA LYS A 129 -8.64 37.52 -31.61
C LYS A 129 -9.59 36.35 -31.44
N ASP A 130 -10.00 35.68 -32.50
CA ASP A 130 -10.84 34.48 -32.43
C ASP A 130 -10.10 33.32 -31.75
N LYS A 131 -8.81 33.14 -32.05
CA LYS A 131 -7.96 32.15 -31.37
C LYS A 131 -7.80 32.48 -29.88
N GLU A 132 -7.59 33.74 -29.53
CA GLU A 132 -7.51 34.21 -28.14
C GLU A 132 -8.84 33.96 -27.39
N LEU A 133 -9.97 34.28 -28.01
CA LEU A 133 -11.30 34.00 -27.47
C LEU A 133 -11.52 32.50 -27.26
N GLU A 134 -11.05 31.66 -28.18
CA GLU A 134 -11.17 30.21 -28.04
C GLU A 134 -10.29 29.67 -26.91
N THR A 135 -9.07 30.21 -26.73
CA THR A 135 -8.24 29.84 -25.58
C THR A 135 -8.89 30.25 -24.24
N LEU A 136 -9.46 31.45 -24.17
CA LEU A 136 -10.16 31.92 -22.97
C LEU A 136 -11.43 31.11 -22.69
N ARG A 137 -12.17 30.70 -23.72
CA ARG A 137 -13.34 29.81 -23.56
C ARG A 137 -12.94 28.45 -22.97
N ASN A 138 -11.84 27.87 -23.46
CA ASN A 138 -11.33 26.60 -22.94
C ASN A 138 -10.86 26.73 -21.49
N GLU A 139 -10.18 27.82 -21.15
CA GLU A 139 -9.77 28.09 -19.76
C GLU A 139 -10.98 28.27 -18.83
N ILE A 140 -12.01 28.99 -19.26
CA ILE A 140 -13.28 29.12 -18.52
C ILE A 140 -13.94 27.75 -18.31
N ALA A 141 -13.90 26.86 -19.30
CA ALA A 141 -14.45 25.52 -19.18
C ALA A 141 -13.69 24.69 -18.12
N VAL A 142 -12.34 24.76 -18.13
CA VAL A 142 -11.51 24.09 -17.12
C VAL A 142 -11.78 24.65 -15.72
N LEU A 143 -11.76 25.97 -15.55
CA LEU A 143 -12.04 26.63 -14.28
C LEU A 143 -13.44 26.30 -13.74
N ARG A 144 -14.44 26.15 -14.62
CA ARG A 144 -15.77 25.66 -14.22
C ARG A 144 -15.73 24.22 -13.71
N GLY A 145 -15.00 23.34 -14.39
CA GLY A 145 -14.78 21.96 -13.95
C GLY A 145 -14.11 21.90 -12.58
N GLU A 146 -13.03 22.66 -12.39
CA GLU A 146 -12.33 22.77 -11.10
C GLU A 146 -13.24 23.33 -10.00
N ASN A 147 -14.06 24.34 -10.32
CA ASN A 147 -15.03 24.90 -9.36
C ASN A 147 -16.09 23.86 -8.95
N THR A 148 -16.59 23.03 -9.88
CA THR A 148 -17.49 21.94 -9.53
C THR A 148 -16.82 20.92 -8.62
N MET A 149 -15.56 20.55 -8.90
CA MET A 149 -14.80 19.62 -8.05
C MET A 149 -14.54 20.21 -6.66
N ALA A 150 -14.18 21.50 -6.59
CA ALA A 150 -13.99 22.21 -5.33
C ALA A 150 -15.27 22.23 -4.48
N LYS A 151 -16.44 22.43 -5.10
CA LYS A 151 -17.74 22.34 -4.40
C LYS A 151 -18.02 20.94 -3.87
N THR A 152 -17.75 19.89 -4.66
CA THR A 152 -17.90 18.50 -4.21
C THR A 152 -16.99 18.20 -3.02
N LEU A 153 -15.72 18.63 -3.08
CA LEU A 153 -14.79 18.49 -1.96
C LEU A 153 -15.25 19.26 -0.73
N GLN A 154 -15.77 20.48 -0.90
CA GLN A 154 -16.31 21.28 0.19
C GLN A 154 -17.49 20.57 0.89
N SER A 155 -18.42 20.00 0.12
CA SER A 155 -19.53 19.22 0.69
C SER A 155 -19.05 17.96 1.42
N ALA A 156 -18.02 17.28 0.89
CA ALA A 156 -17.43 16.12 1.55
C ALA A 156 -16.76 16.51 2.89
N VAL A 157 -16.02 17.61 2.91
CA VAL A 157 -15.41 18.14 4.15
C VAL A 157 -16.48 18.49 5.18
N GLN A 158 -17.56 19.18 4.79
CA GLN A 158 -18.65 19.49 5.71
C GLN A 158 -19.29 18.22 6.31
N SER A 159 -19.51 17.17 5.50
CA SER A 159 -20.02 15.89 5.98
C SER A 159 -19.07 15.24 7.00
N LEU A 160 -17.76 15.26 6.73
CA LEU A 160 -16.77 14.71 7.64
C LEU A 160 -16.68 15.50 8.95
N GLU A 161 -16.83 16.83 8.90
CA GLU A 161 -16.88 17.68 10.09
C GLU A 161 -18.11 17.39 10.95
N THR A 162 -19.28 17.15 10.33
CA THR A 162 -20.49 16.74 11.06
C THR A 162 -20.33 15.37 11.71
N ASP A 163 -19.75 14.40 10.99
CA ASP A 163 -19.51 13.05 11.52
C ASP A 163 -18.53 13.08 12.68
N LYS A 164 -17.44 13.86 12.56
CA LYS A 164 -16.49 14.08 13.63
C LYS A 164 -17.16 14.65 14.89
N ALA A 165 -18.01 15.67 14.73
CA ALA A 165 -18.73 16.27 15.86
C ALA A 165 -19.69 15.25 16.53
N GLN A 166 -20.39 14.44 15.74
CA GLN A 166 -21.25 13.38 16.26
C GLN A 166 -20.47 12.31 17.04
N LEU A 167 -19.34 11.84 16.49
CA LEU A 167 -18.47 10.87 17.14
C LEU A 167 -17.90 11.41 18.45
N GLN A 168 -17.43 12.67 18.44
CA GLN A 168 -16.97 13.34 19.67
C GLN A 168 -18.09 13.49 20.72
N GLY A 169 -19.34 13.67 20.31
CA GLY A 169 -20.49 13.66 21.21
C GLY A 169 -20.73 12.29 21.83
N ARG A 170 -20.65 11.22 21.02
CA ARG A 170 -20.80 9.84 21.48
C ARG A 170 -19.69 9.44 22.45
N VAL A 171 -18.44 9.79 22.15
CA VAL A 171 -17.29 9.52 23.04
C VAL A 171 -17.51 10.20 24.39
N ARG A 172 -17.84 11.50 24.42
CA ARG A 172 -18.13 12.21 25.68
C ARG A 172 -19.29 11.58 26.46
N SER A 173 -20.34 11.12 25.77
CA SER A 173 -21.46 10.42 26.41
C SER A 173 -21.04 9.07 27.02
N LEU A 174 -20.19 8.32 26.32
CA LEU A 174 -19.64 7.05 26.81
C LEU A 174 -18.70 7.28 28.01
N GLU A 175 -17.81 8.26 27.93
CA GLU A 175 -16.94 8.67 29.04
C GLU A 175 -17.76 9.09 30.26
N HIS A 176 -18.85 9.83 30.06
CA HIS A 176 -19.75 10.21 31.15
C HIS A 176 -20.47 9.00 31.76
N ARG A 177 -20.90 8.03 30.94
CA ARG A 177 -21.53 6.80 31.44
C ARG A 177 -20.55 5.90 32.19
N LEU A 178 -19.31 5.80 31.75
CA LEU A 178 -18.26 5.05 32.43
C LEU A 178 -17.90 5.69 33.77
N THR A 179 -17.77 7.02 33.82
CA THR A 179 -17.51 7.75 35.07
C THR A 179 -18.69 7.74 36.03
N ALA A 180 -19.93 7.85 35.54
CA ALA A 180 -21.14 7.74 36.37
C ALA A 180 -21.40 6.30 36.87
N GLY A 181 -21.12 5.28 36.05
CA GLY A 181 -21.19 3.87 36.46
C GLY A 181 -20.16 3.52 37.53
N SER A 182 -19.00 4.19 37.54
CA SER A 182 -17.96 3.99 38.55
C SER A 182 -18.26 4.68 39.90
N GLN A 183 -19.12 5.72 39.92
CA GLN A 183 -19.53 6.40 41.16
C GLN A 183 -20.79 5.81 41.83
N ALA A 184 -21.59 5.00 41.10
CA ALA A 184 -22.80 4.36 41.64
C ALA A 184 -22.53 3.07 42.44
N SER A 185 -21.28 2.57 42.46
CA SER A 185 -20.87 1.34 43.15
C SER A 185 -20.40 1.56 44.60
N GLY A 186 -20.64 2.74 45.17
CA GLY A 186 -20.32 3.06 46.57
C GLY A 186 -21.47 2.73 47.51
N GLY A 187 -21.69 1.44 47.80
CA GLY A 187 -22.68 1.00 48.79
C GLY A 187 -22.58 -0.48 49.13
N ASP A 188 -22.11 -0.75 50.35
CA ASP A 188 -22.16 -2.00 51.13
C ASP A 188 -21.41 -3.27 50.67
N ASP A 189 -20.37 -3.56 51.47
CA ASP A 189 -20.06 -4.84 52.13
C ASP A 189 -20.34 -6.14 51.36
N ALA A 190 -19.29 -6.64 50.69
CA ALA A 190 -18.91 -8.06 50.49
C ALA A 190 -18.22 -8.24 49.13
N SER A 191 -17.02 -7.69 48.93
CA SER A 191 -16.38 -7.91 47.63
C SER A 191 -14.86 -7.74 47.57
N THR A 192 -14.14 -8.81 47.85
CA THR A 192 -12.80 -9.04 47.28
C THR A 192 -12.87 -9.98 46.07
N GLY A 193 -14.04 -10.55 45.78
CA GLY A 193 -14.27 -11.42 44.61
C GLY A 193 -14.68 -10.69 43.34
N ASP A 194 -15.43 -9.58 43.43
CA ASP A 194 -15.99 -8.89 42.25
C ASP A 194 -14.93 -8.14 41.45
N ALA A 195 -13.96 -7.50 42.11
CA ALA A 195 -12.85 -6.82 41.40
C ALA A 195 -12.00 -7.78 40.56
N ALA A 196 -11.78 -9.00 41.05
CA ALA A 196 -11.07 -10.03 40.30
C ALA A 196 -11.93 -10.60 39.15
N LEU A 197 -13.24 -10.71 39.35
CA LEU A 197 -14.18 -11.16 38.31
C LEU A 197 -14.38 -10.09 37.22
N ASP A 198 -14.39 -8.81 37.58
CA ASP A 198 -14.48 -7.69 36.66
C ASP A 198 -13.18 -7.55 35.85
N GLN A 199 -12.02 -7.71 36.47
CA GLN A 199 -10.76 -7.76 35.73
C GLN A 199 -10.73 -8.93 34.73
N LEU A 200 -11.19 -10.12 35.13
CA LEU A 200 -11.31 -11.26 34.22
C LEU A 200 -12.34 -11.03 33.10
N ARG A 201 -13.40 -10.27 33.37
CA ARG A 201 -14.40 -9.87 32.37
C ARG A 201 -13.82 -8.89 31.36
N GLU A 202 -13.09 -7.87 31.81
CA GLU A 202 -12.41 -6.91 30.94
C GLU A 202 -11.34 -7.59 30.08
N GLU A 203 -10.53 -8.47 30.67
CA GLU A 203 -9.53 -9.26 29.94
C GLU A 203 -10.19 -10.19 28.90
N LYS A 204 -11.35 -10.78 29.23
CA LYS A 204 -12.16 -11.58 28.30
C LYS A 204 -12.70 -10.73 27.15
N GLU A 205 -13.29 -9.57 27.43
CA GLU A 205 -13.81 -8.66 26.40
C GLU A 205 -12.70 -8.14 25.49
N PHE A 206 -11.52 -7.86 26.04
CA PHE A 206 -10.34 -7.49 25.27
C PHE A 206 -9.85 -8.63 24.36
N ALA A 207 -9.79 -9.86 24.87
CA ALA A 207 -9.42 -11.03 24.09
C ALA A 207 -10.46 -11.33 22.99
N GLU A 208 -11.75 -11.21 23.28
CA GLU A 208 -12.84 -11.33 22.30
C GLU A 208 -12.71 -10.25 21.21
N GLY A 209 -12.40 -9.01 21.57
CA GLY A 209 -12.13 -7.95 20.60
C GLY A 209 -10.92 -8.21 19.70
N GLN A 210 -9.84 -8.79 20.23
CA GLN A 210 -8.69 -9.22 19.41
C GLN A 210 -9.08 -10.35 18.45
N ILE A 211 -9.88 -11.31 18.91
CA ILE A 211 -10.37 -12.41 18.09
C ILE A 211 -11.24 -11.87 16.94
N ASP A 212 -12.15 -10.95 17.23
CA ASP A 212 -13.01 -10.34 16.20
C ASP A 212 -12.20 -9.54 15.18
N PHE A 213 -11.19 -8.79 15.64
CA PHE A 213 -10.27 -8.09 14.75
C PHE A 213 -9.53 -9.08 13.83
N LEU A 214 -8.94 -10.13 14.39
CA LEU A 214 -8.25 -11.15 13.61
C LEU A 214 -9.19 -11.84 12.61
N ASN A 215 -10.42 -12.15 13.03
CA ASN A 215 -11.44 -12.71 12.16
C ASN A 215 -11.77 -11.77 10.98
N SER A 216 -11.88 -10.46 11.23
CA SER A 216 -12.10 -9.48 10.16
C SER A 216 -10.94 -9.44 9.16
N VAL A 217 -9.70 -9.47 9.64
CA VAL A 217 -8.49 -9.51 8.81
C VAL A 217 -8.41 -10.82 8.02
N ILE A 218 -8.76 -11.95 8.63
CA ILE A 218 -8.82 -13.26 7.97
C ILE A 218 -9.83 -13.24 6.84
N VAL A 219 -11.05 -12.73 7.07
CA VAL A 219 -12.10 -12.64 6.05
C VAL A 219 -11.64 -11.75 4.88
N ASP A 220 -11.01 -10.62 5.17
CA ASP A 220 -10.50 -9.70 4.14
C ASP A 220 -9.35 -10.32 3.34
N LEU A 221 -8.44 -11.01 4.01
CA LEU A 221 -7.34 -11.73 3.35
C LEU A 221 -7.87 -12.88 2.49
N GLN A 222 -8.84 -13.64 2.98
CA GLN A 222 -9.49 -14.71 2.21
C GLN A 222 -10.20 -14.16 0.97
N ARG A 223 -10.93 -13.04 1.11
CA ARG A 223 -11.58 -12.35 -0.02
C ARG A 223 -10.55 -11.90 -1.06
N LYS A 224 -9.47 -11.25 -0.63
CA LYS A 224 -8.39 -10.84 -1.53
C LYS A 224 -7.73 -12.04 -2.20
N ASN A 225 -7.52 -13.13 -1.49
CA ASN A 225 -6.94 -14.35 -2.05
C ASN A 225 -7.87 -14.96 -3.11
N LEU A 226 -9.18 -15.00 -2.86
CA LEU A 226 -10.18 -15.42 -3.85
C LEU A 226 -10.22 -14.50 -5.07
N GLU A 227 -10.14 -13.19 -4.87
CA GLU A 227 -10.09 -12.21 -5.95
C GLU A 227 -8.83 -12.39 -6.82
N LEU A 228 -7.66 -12.57 -6.19
CA LEU A 228 -6.41 -12.84 -6.89
C LEU A 228 -6.46 -14.16 -7.66
N LYS A 229 -7.01 -15.24 -7.06
CA LYS A 229 -7.24 -16.50 -7.75
C LYS A 229 -8.18 -16.34 -8.95
N SER A 230 -9.25 -15.55 -8.81
CA SER A 230 -10.16 -15.25 -9.92
C SER A 230 -9.47 -14.47 -11.04
N LYS A 231 -8.65 -13.47 -10.70
CA LYS A 231 -7.86 -12.70 -11.68
C LYS A 231 -6.84 -13.58 -12.40
N LEU A 232 -6.14 -14.46 -11.68
CA LEU A 232 -5.23 -15.42 -12.29
C LEU A 232 -5.97 -16.37 -13.24
N LYS A 233 -7.15 -16.87 -12.84
CA LYS A 233 -7.97 -17.71 -13.70
C LYS A 233 -8.40 -16.96 -14.97
N LYS A 234 -8.89 -15.72 -14.83
CA LYS A 234 -9.26 -14.86 -15.97
C LYS A 234 -8.09 -14.55 -16.89
N LEU A 235 -6.88 -14.33 -16.36
CA LEU A 235 -5.67 -14.11 -17.16
C LEU A 235 -5.26 -15.40 -17.89
N ALA A 236 -5.35 -16.55 -17.23
CA ALA A 236 -5.10 -17.85 -17.87
C ALA A 236 -6.13 -18.15 -18.96
N GLU A 237 -7.42 -17.92 -18.68
CA GLU A 237 -8.52 -18.05 -19.65
C GLU A 237 -8.33 -17.07 -20.81
N ALA A 238 -7.99 -15.79 -20.56
CA ALA A 238 -7.71 -14.82 -21.62
C ALA A 238 -6.45 -15.15 -22.45
N SER A 239 -5.48 -15.86 -21.86
CA SER A 239 -4.28 -16.32 -22.57
C SER A 239 -4.54 -17.55 -23.43
N PHE A 240 -5.57 -18.35 -23.12
CA PHE A 240 -5.96 -19.55 -23.88
C PHE A 240 -7.11 -19.26 -24.86
N ASN A 241 -7.97 -18.30 -24.57
CA ASN A 241 -9.20 -18.02 -25.30
C ASN A 241 -9.00 -16.93 -26.36
N GLY A 242 -7.98 -17.11 -27.19
CA GLY A 242 -7.64 -16.26 -28.34
C GLY A 242 -8.59 -16.38 -29.54
N ASN A 243 -9.82 -16.88 -29.35
CA ASN A 243 -10.89 -16.87 -30.34
C ASN A 243 -12.21 -17.34 -29.68
N THR A 244 -13.09 -16.41 -29.30
CA THR A 244 -14.54 -16.67 -29.31
C THR A 244 -15.21 -15.44 -29.86
N ASP A 245 -15.43 -15.51 -31.16
CA ASP A 245 -16.38 -14.72 -31.91
C ASP A 245 -17.80 -15.12 -31.48
N GLY A 246 -18.72 -14.15 -31.39
CA GLY A 246 -20.13 -14.41 -31.12
C GLY A 246 -20.80 -13.48 -30.10
N GLU A 247 -21.18 -12.30 -30.59
CA GLU A 247 -22.50 -11.69 -30.33
C GLU A 247 -22.79 -11.13 -28.93
N LEU A 248 -22.53 -9.82 -28.76
CA LEU A 248 -23.63 -8.89 -28.45
C LEU A 248 -23.23 -7.45 -28.82
N ASP A 249 -23.87 -6.95 -29.87
CA ASP A 249 -23.90 -5.56 -30.24
C ASP A 249 -24.55 -4.74 -29.10
N ASN A 250 -23.79 -3.88 -28.42
CA ASN A 250 -24.36 -2.73 -27.73
C ASN A 250 -23.35 -1.59 -27.52
N HIS A 251 -23.37 -0.65 -28.47
CA HIS A 251 -23.18 0.79 -28.29
C HIS A 251 -21.94 1.30 -27.51
N GLY A 252 -20.96 1.81 -28.26
CA GLY A 252 -20.36 3.13 -27.96
C GLY A 252 -19.23 3.22 -26.93
N SER A 253 -18.22 2.34 -26.98
CA SER A 253 -16.95 2.66 -26.32
C SER A 253 -15.75 2.32 -27.20
N LEU A 254 -14.96 3.35 -27.49
CA LEU A 254 -13.70 3.31 -28.25
C LEU A 254 -12.69 2.41 -27.53
N SER A 255 -12.75 1.11 -27.81
CA SER A 255 -11.74 0.16 -27.37
C SER A 255 -10.45 0.40 -28.15
N LYS A 256 -9.40 0.77 -27.42
CA LYS A 256 -8.02 0.83 -27.92
C LYS A 256 -7.62 -0.58 -28.40
N LYS A 257 -7.86 -0.87 -29.68
CA LYS A 257 -7.27 -2.03 -30.36
C LYS A 257 -5.76 -1.88 -30.20
N LYS A 258 -5.10 -2.89 -29.64
CA LYS A 258 -3.62 -2.95 -29.66
C LYS A 258 -3.21 -2.81 -31.13
N PRO A 259 -2.30 -1.88 -31.48
CA PRO A 259 -1.86 -1.74 -32.87
C PRO A 259 -1.31 -3.09 -33.32
N THR A 260 -1.76 -3.54 -34.50
CA THR A 260 -1.23 -4.74 -35.15
C THR A 260 0.29 -4.59 -35.26
N PRO A 261 1.08 -5.65 -34.97
CA PRO A 261 2.53 -5.60 -35.14
C PRO A 261 2.87 -5.06 -36.52
N ARG A 262 3.69 -4.01 -36.60
CA ARG A 262 4.12 -3.44 -37.87
C ARG A 262 4.99 -4.44 -38.60
N LEU A 263 4.77 -4.62 -39.89
CA LEU A 263 5.65 -5.43 -40.73
C LEU A 263 6.93 -4.61 -40.96
N PHE A 264 8.09 -5.22 -40.81
CA PHE A 264 9.38 -4.58 -41.07
C PHE A 264 10.24 -5.58 -41.79
N CYS A 265 10.78 -5.17 -42.93
CA CYS A 265 11.70 -5.99 -43.68
C CYS A 265 13.13 -5.55 -43.37
N ASP A 266 13.86 -6.41 -42.66
CA ASP A 266 15.26 -6.19 -42.24
C ASP A 266 16.23 -6.12 -43.44
N ILE A 267 15.79 -6.49 -44.65
CA ILE A 267 16.61 -6.56 -45.87
C ILE A 267 16.60 -5.25 -46.64
N CYS A 268 15.47 -4.54 -46.69
CA CYS A 268 15.31 -3.25 -47.37
C CYS A 268 15.18 -2.05 -46.41
N ASP A 269 15.20 -2.28 -45.10
CA ASP A 269 14.89 -1.28 -44.06
C ASP A 269 13.57 -0.54 -44.28
N CYS A 270 12.54 -1.25 -44.77
CA CYS A 270 11.27 -0.67 -45.14
C CYS A 270 10.11 -1.19 -44.28
N PHE A 271 9.29 -0.27 -43.76
CA PHE A 271 8.14 -0.57 -42.89
C PHE A 271 6.85 -0.76 -43.68
N ASP A 272 6.01 -1.68 -43.20
CA ASP A 272 4.61 -1.91 -43.58
C ASP A 272 4.35 -2.26 -45.06
N LEU A 273 5.40 -2.50 -45.86
CA LEU A 273 5.29 -2.85 -47.28
C LEU A 273 5.27 -4.36 -47.52
N HIS A 274 6.26 -5.07 -46.98
CA HIS A 274 6.39 -6.53 -47.05
C HIS A 274 7.11 -7.00 -45.78
N ASP A 275 6.96 -8.29 -45.45
CA ASP A 275 7.78 -8.93 -44.42
C ASP A 275 9.14 -9.34 -45.01
N THR A 276 10.09 -9.67 -44.16
CA THR A 276 11.46 -10.07 -44.54
C THR A 276 11.47 -11.21 -45.58
N GLU A 277 10.54 -12.16 -45.50
CA GLU A 277 10.42 -13.31 -46.40
C GLU A 277 9.88 -12.98 -47.80
N ASP A 278 9.20 -11.84 -47.97
CA ASP A 278 8.61 -11.39 -49.24
C ASP A 278 9.48 -10.30 -49.90
N CYS A 279 10.71 -10.14 -49.44
CA CYS A 279 11.58 -9.07 -49.93
C CYS A 279 11.94 -9.32 -51.41
N PRO A 280 11.62 -8.39 -52.33
CA PRO A 280 11.95 -8.54 -53.75
C PRO A 280 13.46 -8.73 -53.98
N THR A 281 14.27 -8.18 -53.07
CA THR A 281 15.72 -8.30 -53.04
C THR A 281 16.22 -9.72 -52.74
N GLN A 282 15.37 -10.60 -52.18
CA GLN A 282 15.66 -12.03 -52.01
C GLN A 282 15.41 -12.86 -53.28
N THR A 283 14.77 -12.29 -54.31
CA THR A 283 14.61 -13.00 -55.58
C THR A 283 15.96 -13.08 -56.26
N GLN A 284 16.59 -14.25 -56.18
CA GLN A 284 17.91 -14.50 -56.74
C GLN A 284 17.95 -14.22 -58.24
N SER A 285 19.08 -13.67 -58.70
CA SER A 285 19.43 -13.67 -60.12
C SER A 285 19.53 -15.13 -60.63
N PRO A 286 19.29 -15.40 -61.93
CA PRO A 286 19.18 -16.77 -62.46
C PRO A 286 20.47 -17.61 -62.46
N ASP A 287 21.56 -17.13 -61.83
CA ASP A 287 22.92 -17.63 -62.08
C ASP A 287 23.65 -18.15 -60.82
N THR A 288 22.92 -18.44 -59.74
CA THR A 288 23.47 -19.18 -58.61
C THR A 288 23.17 -20.68 -58.75
N GLN A 289 24.24 -21.47 -58.65
CA GLN A 289 24.23 -22.94 -58.72
C GLN A 289 23.06 -23.53 -57.92
N PRO A 290 22.38 -24.56 -58.45
CA PRO A 290 21.19 -25.11 -57.83
C PRO A 290 21.49 -25.53 -56.38
N HIS A 291 20.67 -25.05 -55.45
CA HIS A 291 20.66 -25.53 -54.08
C HIS A 291 20.58 -27.06 -54.10
N THR A 292 21.39 -27.71 -53.27
CA THR A 292 21.45 -29.18 -53.21
C THR A 292 20.05 -29.72 -52.90
N ALA A 293 19.38 -30.30 -53.90
CA ALA A 293 18.05 -30.88 -53.79
C ALA A 293 18.10 -32.24 -53.06
N TYR A 294 18.51 -32.21 -51.79
CA TYR A 294 18.51 -33.39 -50.93
C TYR A 294 17.08 -33.69 -50.47
N HIS A 295 16.39 -34.59 -51.17
CA HIS A 295 15.07 -35.12 -50.81
C HIS A 295 15.19 -36.29 -49.82
N GLY A 296 15.86 -36.08 -48.68
CA GLY A 296 15.91 -37.05 -47.60
C GLY A 296 14.60 -37.13 -46.81
N SER A 297 14.30 -38.29 -46.22
CA SER A 297 13.24 -38.40 -45.21
C SER A 297 13.58 -37.49 -44.02
N ARG A 298 12.58 -36.82 -43.43
CA ARG A 298 12.77 -35.98 -42.22
C ARG A 298 13.37 -36.72 -41.02
N ALA A 299 13.34 -38.05 -41.03
CA ALA A 299 13.86 -38.90 -39.98
C ALA A 299 15.35 -39.27 -40.16
N ASP A 300 15.92 -39.04 -41.35
CA ASP A 300 17.29 -39.47 -41.65
C ASP A 300 18.25 -38.27 -41.57
N GLU A 301 19.33 -38.45 -40.83
CA GLU A 301 20.38 -37.44 -40.70
C GLU A 301 21.12 -37.28 -42.04
N ARG A 302 21.22 -36.03 -42.49
CA ARG A 302 21.87 -35.71 -43.76
C ARG A 302 23.38 -35.90 -43.62
N PRO A 303 24.04 -36.63 -44.54
CA PRO A 303 25.49 -36.77 -44.52
C PRO A 303 26.18 -35.40 -44.58
N TYR A 304 26.91 -35.08 -43.51
CA TYR A 304 27.71 -33.86 -43.36
C TYR A 304 29.14 -34.27 -43.00
N CYS A 305 30.09 -33.56 -43.60
CA CYS A 305 31.51 -33.75 -43.34
C CYS A 305 32.02 -32.56 -42.54
N ASP A 306 32.49 -32.82 -41.31
CA ASP A 306 33.05 -31.78 -40.44
C ASP A 306 34.46 -31.35 -40.87
N ILE A 307 35.14 -32.13 -41.72
CA ILE A 307 36.50 -31.85 -42.20
C ILE A 307 36.49 -30.76 -43.28
N CYS A 308 35.61 -30.89 -44.28
CA CYS A 308 35.51 -29.92 -45.38
C CYS A 308 34.25 -29.03 -45.29
N GLU A 309 33.52 -29.12 -44.18
CA GLU A 309 32.29 -28.37 -43.88
C GLU A 309 31.22 -28.45 -45.00
N ALA A 310 31.17 -29.56 -45.74
CA ALA A 310 30.29 -29.73 -46.87
C ALA A 310 29.28 -30.88 -46.66
N PHE A 311 28.05 -30.66 -47.14
CA PHE A 311 27.03 -31.71 -47.19
C PHE A 311 27.22 -32.63 -48.40
N GLY A 312 27.02 -33.93 -48.24
CA GLY A 312 27.02 -34.91 -49.34
C GLY A 312 27.86 -36.15 -49.12
N HIS A 313 28.67 -36.19 -48.06
CA HIS A 313 29.38 -37.37 -47.57
C HIS A 313 29.57 -37.25 -46.06
N TRP A 314 29.86 -38.36 -45.38
CA TRP A 314 30.23 -38.36 -43.97
C TRP A 314 31.72 -38.06 -43.81
N THR A 315 32.09 -37.48 -42.67
CA THR A 315 33.47 -37.20 -42.28
C THR A 315 34.42 -38.39 -42.52
N ASP A 316 33.96 -39.63 -42.28
CA ASP A 316 34.75 -40.86 -42.43
C ASP A 316 35.10 -41.23 -43.89
N SER A 317 34.42 -40.63 -44.86
CA SER A 317 34.64 -40.85 -46.29
C SER A 317 35.23 -39.62 -46.98
N CYS A 318 35.69 -38.64 -46.21
CA CYS A 318 36.29 -37.43 -46.72
C CYS A 318 37.69 -37.70 -47.28
N ASN A 319 37.93 -37.29 -48.52
CA ASN A 319 39.25 -37.32 -49.11
C ASN A 319 39.93 -35.96 -48.85
N ASP A 320 40.56 -35.84 -47.67
CA ASP A 320 41.13 -34.60 -47.11
C ASP A 320 42.38 -34.07 -47.86
N ASP A 321 42.77 -34.70 -48.96
CA ASP A 321 43.99 -34.38 -49.73
C ASP A 321 43.82 -33.22 -50.73
N GLN A 322 42.77 -32.40 -50.61
CA GLN A 322 42.61 -31.18 -51.42
C GLN A 322 42.51 -29.94 -50.53
N THR A 323 43.64 -29.57 -49.94
CA THR A 323 43.87 -28.21 -49.44
C THR A 323 44.15 -27.28 -50.61
N PHE A 324 43.30 -26.26 -50.78
CA PHE A 324 43.62 -25.02 -51.48
C PHE A 324 43.29 -23.84 -50.57
#